data_AF-A0ABD0P3X8-F1
#
_entry.id   AF-A0ABD0P3X8-F1
#
_cell.length_a   1.000
_cell.length_b   1.000
_cell.length_c   1.000
_cell.angle_alpha   90.00
_cell.angle_beta   90.00
_cell.angle_gamma   90.00
#
_symmetry.space_group_name_H-M   'P 1'
#
loop_
_entity.id
_entity.type
_entity.pdbx_description
1 polymer ?
#
loop_
_entity_poly.entity_id
_entity_poly.type
_entity_poly.pdbx_seq_one_letter_code
_entity_poly.pdbx_strand_id
1 'polypeptide(L)'
;MSTVFRSCFVFSGFILAYFTYLLLGALVFSAIERPVEETLKSDLNSLKAEFLNLSCINATALEVFLEKVLKANKYGVSVLENTTLHTNWDLASSLFFANTMVTTV
;
A
#
# COMPACT_ATOMS: atom_id res chain seq x y z
N MET A 1 -39.61 27.54 -10.34
CA MET A 1 -38.89 27.35 -9.05
C MET A 1 -38.90 25.91 -8.51
N SER A 2 -39.79 25.01 -8.94
CA SER A 2 -39.86 23.63 -8.42
C SER A 2 -38.77 22.67 -8.95
N THR A 3 -38.34 22.84 -10.20
CA THR A 3 -37.40 21.90 -10.86
C THR A 3 -35.98 21.98 -10.31
N VAL A 4 -35.52 23.20 -9.97
CA VAL A 4 -34.18 23.43 -9.40
C VAL A 4 -34.09 22.85 -7.98
N PHE A 5 -35.11 23.09 -7.15
CA PHE A 5 -35.17 22.54 -5.80
C PHE A 5 -35.20 21.01 -5.78
N ARG A 6 -35.97 20.40 -6.70
CA ARG A 6 -35.99 18.94 -6.88
C ARG A 6 -34.63 18.38 -7.31
N SER A 7 -33.93 19.08 -8.22
CA SER A 7 -32.59 18.68 -8.67
C SER A 7 -31.55 18.78 -7.55
N CYS A 8 -31.55 19.87 -6.78
CA CYS A 8 -30.65 20.04 -5.63
C CYS A 8 -30.88 18.99 -4.54
N PHE A 9 -32.14 18.63 -4.27
CA PHE A 9 -32.47 17.61 -3.28
C PHE A 9 -31.97 16.22 -3.73
N VAL A 10 -32.16 15.87 -4.99
CA VAL A 10 -31.65 14.60 -5.56
C VAL A 10 -30.12 14.56 -5.52
N PHE A 11 -29.44 15.64 -5.91
CA PHE A 11 -27.98 15.72 -5.85
C PHE A 11 -27.45 15.60 -4.41
N SER A 12 -28.09 16.26 -3.45
CA SER A 12 -27.76 16.13 -2.02
C SER A 12 -27.97 14.69 -1.52
N GLY A 13 -29.03 14.02 -1.97
CA GLY A 13 -29.27 12.60 -1.70
C GLY A 13 -28.15 11.70 -2.25
N PHE A 14 -27.69 11.93 -3.49
CA PHE A 14 -26.55 11.20 -4.05
C PHE A 14 -25.25 11.43 -3.27
N ILE A 15 -24.99 12.67 -2.85
CA ILE A 15 -23.83 12.99 -2.01
C ILE A 15 -23.91 12.22 -0.69
N LEU A 16 -25.06 12.24 -0.03
CA LEU A 16 -25.26 11.52 1.24
C LEU A 16 -25.09 9.99 1.05
N ALA A 17 -25.68 9.43 0.00
CA ALA A 17 -25.52 8.01 -0.35
C ALA A 17 -24.04 7.65 -0.61
N TYR A 18 -23.31 8.52 -1.31
CA TYR A 18 -21.88 8.32 -1.56
C TYR A 18 -21.05 8.35 -0.26
N PHE A 19 -21.28 9.31 0.62
CA PHE A 19 -20.59 9.36 1.91
C PHE A 19 -20.91 8.16 2.80
N THR A 20 -22.18 7.76 2.86
CA THR A 20 -22.57 6.55 3.62
C THR A 20 -21.92 5.29 3.03
N TYR A 21 -21.85 5.17 1.70
CA TYR A 21 -21.12 4.08 1.04
C TYR A 21 -19.63 4.07 1.42
N LEU A 22 -18.95 5.22 1.37
CA LEU A 22 -17.54 5.32 1.78
C LEU A 22 -17.34 4.96 3.26
N LEU A 23 -18.23 5.41 4.15
CA LEU A 23 -18.17 5.10 5.57
C LEU A 23 -18.36 3.59 5.83
N LEU A 24 -19.33 2.97 5.13
CA LEU A 24 -19.53 1.52 5.21
C LEU A 24 -18.29 0.77 4.72
N GLY A 25 -17.73 1.16 3.57
CA GLY A 25 -16.49 0.58 3.06
C GLY A 25 -15.33 0.72 4.06
N ALA A 26 -15.15 1.92 4.63
CA ALA A 26 -14.12 2.17 5.64
C ALA A 26 -14.30 1.30 6.88
N LEU A 27 -15.53 1.13 7.38
CA LEU A 27 -15.82 0.27 8.53
C LEU A 27 -15.54 -1.20 8.22
N VAL A 28 -15.94 -1.68 7.04
CA VAL A 28 -15.72 -3.07 6.61
C VAL A 28 -14.22 -3.36 6.48
N PHE A 29 -13.47 -2.54 5.74
CA PHE A 29 -12.02 -2.72 5.60
C PHE A 29 -11.32 -2.58 6.95
N SER A 30 -11.73 -1.60 7.77
CA SER A 30 -11.18 -1.43 9.11
C SER A 30 -11.43 -2.64 10.01
N ALA A 31 -12.57 -3.32 9.89
CA ALA A 31 -12.87 -4.49 10.70
C ALA A 31 -12.07 -5.73 10.24
N ILE A 32 -11.86 -5.87 8.93
CA ILE A 32 -11.19 -7.03 8.32
C ILE A 32 -9.66 -6.89 8.39
N GLU A 33 -9.11 -5.73 8.02
CA GLU A 33 -7.67 -5.55 7.82
C GLU A 33 -6.91 -5.25 9.13
N ARG A 34 -7.54 -4.58 10.11
CA ARG A 34 -6.87 -4.26 11.39
C ARG A 34 -6.29 -5.47 12.13
N PRO A 35 -7.02 -6.59 12.35
CA PRO A 35 -6.44 -7.73 13.05
C PRO A 35 -5.26 -8.36 12.29
N VAL A 36 -5.30 -8.30 10.96
CA VAL A 36 -4.20 -8.77 10.10
C VAL A 36 -2.98 -7.87 10.25
N GLU A 37 -3.18 -6.55 10.21
CA GLU A 37 -2.13 -5.55 10.43
C GLU A 37 -1.44 -5.73 11.80
N GLU A 38 -2.22 -5.92 12.87
CA GLU A 38 -1.68 -6.09 14.22
C GLU A 38 -0.90 -7.40 14.36
N THR A 39 -1.35 -8.48 13.71
CA THR A 39 -0.61 -9.75 13.67
C THR A 39 0.72 -9.58 12.94
N LEU A 40 0.71 -8.98 11.75
CA LEU A 40 1.92 -8.68 10.97
C LEU A 40 2.91 -7.81 11.75
N LYS A 41 2.44 -6.77 12.45
CA LYS A 41 3.30 -5.94 13.32
C LYS A 41 3.93 -6.77 14.44
N SER A 42 3.14 -7.62 15.10
CA SER A 42 3.64 -8.50 16.16
C SER A 42 4.72 -9.44 15.65
N ASP A 43 4.49 -10.09 14.51
CA ASP A 43 5.44 -11.03 13.89
C ASP A 43 6.73 -10.33 13.43
N LEU A 44 6.63 -9.12 12.86
CA LEU A 44 7.82 -8.35 12.49
C LEU A 44 8.63 -7.92 13.73
N ASN A 45 7.96 -7.54 14.81
CA ASN A 45 8.62 -7.16 16.05
C ASN A 45 9.32 -8.36 16.72
N SER A 46 8.68 -9.53 16.74
CA SER A 46 9.27 -10.75 17.28
C SER A 46 10.48 -11.18 16.45
N LEU A 47 10.37 -11.17 15.12
CA LEU A 47 11.46 -11.48 14.19
C LEU A 47 12.63 -10.51 14.37
N LYS A 48 12.36 -9.21 14.47
CA LYS A 48 13.40 -8.19 14.73
C LYS A 48 14.12 -8.46 16.06
N ALA A 49 13.39 -8.79 17.12
CA ALA A 49 13.98 -9.10 18.42
C ALA A 49 14.84 -10.37 18.37
N GLU A 50 14.38 -11.41 17.66
CA GLU A 50 15.15 -12.64 17.43
C GLU A 50 16.45 -12.36 16.67
N PHE A 51 16.40 -11.60 15.58
CA PHE A 51 17.60 -11.21 14.82
C PHE A 51 18.60 -10.43 15.66
N LEU A 52 18.14 -9.50 16.49
CA LEU A 52 19.02 -8.73 17.38
C LEU A 52 19.62 -9.57 18.51
N ASN A 53 18.95 -10.65 18.92
CA ASN A 53 19.48 -11.58 19.91
C ASN A 53 20.53 -12.54 19.30
N LEU A 54 20.31 -12.98 18.07
CA LEU A 54 21.21 -13.90 17.36
C LEU A 54 22.45 -13.23 16.77
N SER A 55 22.40 -11.91 16.51
CA SER A 55 23.46 -11.18 15.82
C SER A 55 24.10 -10.11 16.70
N CYS A 56 25.38 -9.82 16.47
CA CYS A 56 26.10 -8.73 17.14
C CYS A 56 25.77 -7.34 16.57
N ILE A 57 24.59 -7.16 15.96
CA ILE A 57 24.22 -5.94 15.24
C ILE A 57 23.46 -5.00 16.18
N ASN A 58 23.80 -3.72 16.12
CA ASN A 58 23.05 -2.69 16.85
C ASN A 58 21.64 -2.50 16.23
N ALA A 59 20.61 -2.37 17.07
CA ALA A 59 19.23 -2.12 16.66
C ALA A 59 19.11 -0.96 15.65
N THR A 60 19.83 0.14 15.89
CA THR A 60 19.82 1.31 14.99
C THR A 60 20.42 0.99 13.62
N ALA A 61 21.47 0.17 13.56
CA ALA A 61 22.10 -0.20 12.29
C ALA A 61 21.16 -1.09 11.44
N LEU A 62 20.42 -1.99 12.10
CA LEU A 62 19.41 -2.83 11.45
C LEU A 62 18.25 -1.99 10.89
N GLU A 63 17.76 -1.01 11.65
CA GLU A 63 16.69 -0.09 11.19
C GLU A 63 17.12 0.73 9.98
N VAL A 64 18.32 1.31 10.01
CA VAL A 64 18.88 2.08 8.88
C VAL A 64 19.05 1.20 7.63
N PHE A 65 19.47 -0.05 7.81
CA PHE A 65 19.54 -1.01 6.70
C PHE A 65 18.15 -1.31 6.13
N LEU A 66 17.18 -1.63 6.99
CA LEU A 66 15.81 -1.93 6.58
C LEU A 66 15.15 -0.75 5.85
N GLU A 67 15.34 0.48 6.34
CA GLU A 67 14.84 1.69 5.69
C GLU A 67 15.39 1.83 4.27
N LYS A 68 16.69 1.56 4.05
CA LYS A 68 17.29 1.59 2.71
C LYS A 68 16.75 0.49 1.82
N VAL A 69 16.58 -0.73 2.32
CA VAL A 69 15.99 -1.85 1.58
C VAL A 69 14.55 -1.54 1.17
N LEU A 70 13.72 -1.05 2.10
CA LEU A 70 12.34 -0.67 1.82
C LEU A 70 12.26 0.50 0.83
N LYS A 71 13.16 1.48 0.94
CA LYS A 71 13.26 2.58 -0.02
C LYS A 71 13.59 2.06 -1.42
N ALA A 72 14.55 1.15 -1.56
CA ALA A 72 14.87 0.53 -2.86
C ALA A 72 13.69 -0.29 -3.40
N ASN A 73 13.02 -1.06 -2.54
CA ASN A 73 11.86 -1.88 -2.91
C ASN A 73 10.69 -1.04 -3.43
N LYS A 74 10.48 0.17 -2.88
CA LYS A 74 9.48 1.12 -3.40
C LYS A 74 9.71 1.51 -4.87
N TYR A 75 10.95 1.44 -5.35
CA TYR A 75 11.32 1.66 -6.76
C TYR A 75 11.41 0.35 -7.56
N GLY A 76 10.89 -0.75 -7.02
CA GLY A 76 10.90 -2.07 -7.66
C GLY A 76 12.25 -2.80 -7.57
N VAL A 77 13.20 -2.32 -6.76
CA VAL A 77 14.53 -2.94 -6.62
C VAL A 77 14.55 -3.82 -5.37
N SER A 78 14.58 -5.14 -5.57
CA SER A 78 14.66 -6.14 -4.50
C SER A 78 16.11 -6.54 -4.22
N VAL A 79 16.45 -6.68 -2.93
CA VAL A 79 17.77 -7.16 -2.47
C VAL A 79 17.79 -8.69 -2.29
N LEU A 80 16.61 -9.32 -2.29
CA LEU A 80 16.46 -10.77 -2.07
C LEU A 80 16.67 -11.60 -3.35
N GLU A 81 16.57 -10.96 -4.51
CA GLU A 81 16.62 -11.64 -5.79
C GLU A 81 18.03 -11.62 -6.37
N ASN A 82 18.52 -12.76 -6.88
CA ASN A 82 19.82 -12.84 -7.55
C ASN A 82 19.68 -12.37 -9.01
N THR A 83 19.34 -11.10 -9.19
CA THR A 83 19.05 -10.48 -10.50
C THR A 83 20.24 -9.67 -10.98
N THR A 84 21.32 -10.34 -11.37
CA THR A 84 22.42 -9.67 -12.08
C THR A 84 22.06 -9.27 -13.51
N LEU A 85 20.94 -9.76 -14.06
CA LEU A 85 20.55 -9.57 -15.46
C LEU A 85 19.10 -9.11 -15.72
N HIS A 86 18.22 -9.08 -14.72
CA HIS A 86 16.80 -8.71 -14.92
C HIS A 86 16.58 -7.25 -14.54
N THR A 87 16.05 -6.44 -15.47
CA THR A 87 15.71 -5.03 -15.24
C THR A 87 14.21 -4.85 -15.37
N ASN A 88 13.60 -4.07 -14.46
CA ASN A 88 12.18 -3.68 -14.57
C ASN A 88 11.88 -2.79 -15.78
N TRP A 89 12.92 -2.30 -16.46
CA TRP A 89 12.84 -1.35 -17.57
C TRP A 89 13.34 -1.94 -18.89
N ASP A 90 13.16 -3.24 -19.10
CA ASP A 90 13.28 -3.82 -20.44
C ASP A 90 12.14 -3.30 -21.35
N LEU A 91 12.25 -3.54 -22.66
CA LEU A 91 11.29 -3.01 -23.63
C LEU A 91 9.85 -3.50 -23.37
N ALA A 92 9.66 -4.76 -22.99
CA ALA A 92 8.33 -5.34 -22.76
C ALA A 92 7.70 -4.78 -21.48
N SER A 93 8.47 -4.74 -20.38
CA SER A 93 8.01 -4.15 -19.11
C SER A 93 7.73 -2.65 -19.24
N SER A 94 8.54 -1.92 -20.01
CA SER A 94 8.35 -0.49 -20.27
C SER A 94 7.09 -0.22 -21.12
N LEU A 95 6.82 -1.05 -22.13
CA LEU A 95 5.59 -0.96 -22.93
C LEU A 95 4.36 -1.22 -22.06
N PHE A 96 4.42 -2.23 -21.18
CA PHE A 96 3.34 -2.53 -20.24
C PHE A 96 3.07 -1.34 -19.30
N PHE A 97 4.13 -0.75 -18.72
CA PHE A 97 4.02 0.43 -17.86
C PHE A 97 3.38 1.62 -18.60
N ALA A 98 3.80 1.89 -19.84
CA ALA A 98 3.20 2.95 -20.64
C ALA A 98 1.71 2.69 -20.92
N ASN A 99 1.34 1.44 -21.18
CA ASN A 99 -0.04 1.05 -21.40
C ASN A 99 -0.91 1.26 -20.15
N THR A 100 -0.46 0.81 -18.97
CA THR A 100 -1.22 1.01 -17.71
C THR A 100 -1.42 2.49 -17.40
N MET A 101 -0.45 3.34 -17.74
CA MET A 101 -0.56 4.79 -17.58
C MET A 101 -1.66 5.39 -18.46
N VAL A 102 -1.77 4.95 -19.72
CA VAL A 102 -2.80 5.43 -20.65
C VAL A 102 -4.19 4.90 -20.26
N THR A 103 -4.30 3.68 -19.76
CA THR A 103 -5.58 3.05 -19.40
C THR A 103 -6.09 3.43 -18.00
N THR A 104 -5.31 4.19 -17.21
CA THR A 104 -5.64 4.60 -15.84
C THR A 104 -6.00 3.42 -14.92
N VAL A 105 -5.26 2.32 -15.05
CA VAL A 105 -5.33 1.17 -14.14
C VAL A 105 -4.52 1.47 -12.89
#